data_AF-A0A6N2V6M1-F1
#
_entry.id   AF-A0A6N2V6M1-F1
#
_cell.length_a   1.000
_cell.length_b   1.000
_cell.length_c   1.000
_cell.angle_alpha   90.00
_cell.angle_beta   90.00
_cell.angle_gamma   90.00
#
_symmetry.space_group_name_H-M   'P 1'
#
loop_
_entity.id
_entity.type
_entity.pdbx_description
1 polymer ?
#
loop_
_entity_poly.entity_id
_entity_poly.type
_entity_poly.pdbx_seq_one_letter_code
_entity_poly.pdbx_strand_id
1 'polypeptide(L)'
;MKPFIPLAIFIFILTVSSCTTAPNFRIDATTQGIQIGDTLILTHHLLPDWKEGDRDTFIATKEGKFSFCKQTDETKLYIITYHPSQTEPLRYCNRGFVFYARPGDHLKVKGNVEFFPAMHKEGGMYDDPRLQRILTLEDSIGSVHNFV
;
A
#
# COMPACT_ATOMS: atom_id res chain seq x y z
N MET A 1 -62.20 -1.51 5.58
CA MET A 1 -60.90 -1.13 6.20
C MET A 1 -59.80 -1.51 5.21
N LYS A 2 -59.12 -0.53 4.59
CA LYS A 2 -58.08 -0.76 3.57
C LYS A 2 -56.73 -1.02 4.26
N PRO A 3 -55.95 -2.04 3.86
CA PRO A 3 -54.70 -2.37 4.53
C PRO A 3 -53.59 -1.38 4.13
N PHE A 4 -53.02 -0.69 5.12
CA PHE A 4 -51.88 0.24 5.00
C PHE A 4 -50.51 -0.47 4.89
N ILE A 5 -50.48 -1.68 4.31
CA ILE A 5 -49.30 -2.55 4.30
C ILE A 5 -48.21 -2.16 3.26
N PRO A 6 -48.48 -1.52 2.10
CA PRO A 6 -47.45 -1.41 1.06
C PRO A 6 -46.33 -0.40 1.37
N LEU A 7 -46.57 0.57 2.26
CA LEU A 7 -45.58 1.61 2.58
C LEU A 7 -44.47 1.12 3.51
N ALA A 8 -44.80 0.27 4.48
CA ALA A 8 -43.84 -0.26 5.45
C ALA A 8 -42.83 -1.23 4.80
N ILE A 9 -43.26 -2.00 3.80
CA ILE A 9 -42.38 -2.90 3.02
C ILE A 9 -41.42 -2.09 2.14
N PHE A 10 -41.89 -0.98 1.56
CA PHE A 10 -41.07 -0.12 0.71
C PHE A 10 -39.95 0.59 1.49
N ILE A 11 -40.22 0.99 2.74
CA ILE A 11 -39.23 1.61 3.64
C ILE A 11 -38.18 0.59 4.10
N PHE A 12 -38.57 -0.68 4.32
CA PHE A 12 -37.63 -1.74 4.73
C PHE A 12 -36.68 -2.16 3.59
N ILE A 13 -37.10 -2.05 2.33
CA ILE A 13 -36.25 -2.32 1.15
C ILE A 13 -35.25 -1.17 0.91
N LEU A 14 -35.59 0.07 1.29
CA LEU A 14 -34.71 1.24 1.13
C LEU A 14 -33.55 1.28 2.14
N THR A 15 -33.63 0.56 3.27
CA THR A 15 -32.60 0.59 4.31
C THR A 15 -31.50 -0.47 4.16
N VAL A 16 -31.62 -1.42 3.22
CA VAL A 16 -30.64 -2.54 3.08
C VAL A 16 -29.47 -2.25 2.12
N SER A 17 -29.44 -1.12 1.42
CA SER A 17 -28.56 -0.94 0.25
C SER A 17 -27.56 0.21 0.33
N SER A 18 -26.94 0.44 1.48
CA SER A 18 -25.74 1.29 1.53
C SER A 18 -24.68 0.76 2.47
N CYS A 19 -24.34 -0.53 2.35
CA CYS A 19 -23.01 -0.97 2.74
C CYS A 19 -22.06 -0.62 1.58
N THR A 20 -21.70 0.65 1.42
CA THR A 20 -20.65 1.05 0.49
C THR A 20 -19.33 0.61 1.09
N THR A 21 -18.81 -0.53 0.66
CA THR A 21 -17.48 -0.96 1.07
C THR A 21 -16.45 0.02 0.52
N ALA A 22 -15.53 0.50 1.37
CA ALA A 22 -14.51 1.43 0.92
C ALA A 22 -13.69 0.80 -0.22
N PRO A 23 -13.40 1.55 -1.31
CA PRO A 23 -12.72 0.99 -2.46
C PRO A 23 -11.32 0.51 -2.09
N ASN A 24 -10.94 -0.64 -2.63
CA ASN A 24 -9.61 -1.17 -2.42
C ASN A 24 -8.57 -0.23 -3.04
N PHE A 25 -7.45 -0.07 -2.36
CA PHE A 25 -6.24 0.36 -3.04
C PHE A 25 -5.52 -0.85 -3.60
N ARG A 26 -4.75 -0.64 -4.66
CA ARG A 26 -3.99 -1.66 -5.37
C ARG A 26 -2.56 -1.21 -5.57
N ILE A 27 -1.61 -2.13 -5.43
CA ILE A 27 -0.24 -1.95 -5.88
C ILE A 27 0.11 -3.02 -6.92
N ASP A 28 0.72 -2.59 -8.01
CA ASP A 28 1.42 -3.45 -8.95
C ASP A 28 2.91 -3.08 -8.98
N ALA A 29 3.75 -3.97 -8.48
CA ALA A 29 5.19 -3.75 -8.38
C ALA A 29 5.97 -4.54 -9.44
N THR A 30 7.00 -3.90 -10.01
CA THR A 30 8.07 -4.55 -10.77
C THR A 30 9.38 -4.34 -10.01
N THR A 31 9.89 -5.40 -9.41
CA THR A 31 11.01 -5.37 -8.47
C THR A 31 12.09 -6.33 -8.91
N GLN A 32 13.22 -5.83 -9.39
CA GLN A 32 14.37 -6.67 -9.72
C GLN A 32 14.83 -7.45 -8.48
N GLY A 33 15.12 -8.74 -8.66
CA GLY A 33 15.68 -9.62 -7.64
C GLY A 33 14.67 -10.34 -6.75
N ILE A 34 13.37 -10.00 -6.81
CA ILE A 34 12.35 -10.79 -6.11
C ILE A 34 12.15 -12.16 -6.79
N GLN A 35 12.15 -13.22 -5.99
CA GLN A 35 12.01 -14.60 -6.42
C GLN A 35 10.67 -15.18 -6.00
N ILE A 36 10.26 -16.26 -6.67
CA ILE A 36 9.09 -17.03 -6.25
C ILE A 36 9.37 -17.63 -4.86
N GLY A 37 8.39 -17.52 -3.96
CA GLY A 37 8.48 -17.99 -2.58
C GLY A 37 8.92 -16.92 -1.58
N ASP A 38 9.47 -15.79 -2.04
CA ASP A 38 9.83 -14.70 -1.15
C ASP A 38 8.59 -14.12 -0.45
N THR A 39 8.78 -13.67 0.79
CA THR A 39 7.70 -13.16 1.62
C THR A 39 7.74 -11.64 1.70
N LEU A 40 6.59 -11.01 1.51
CA LEU A 40 6.37 -9.57 1.65
C LEU A 40 5.36 -9.36 2.77
N ILE A 41 5.74 -8.56 3.75
CA ILE A 41 4.88 -8.27 4.91
C ILE A 41 4.43 -6.81 4.80
N LEU A 42 3.15 -6.60 4.52
CA LEU A 42 2.52 -5.27 4.51
C LEU A 42 2.05 -4.96 5.94
N THR A 43 2.57 -3.91 6.54
CA THR A 43 2.19 -3.46 7.89
C THR A 43 1.63 -2.04 7.82
N HIS A 44 0.44 -1.83 8.35
CA HIS A 44 -0.09 -0.49 8.60
C HIS A 44 0.58 0.08 9.87
N HIS A 45 1.02 1.34 9.82
CA HIS A 45 1.56 2.04 10.99
C HIS A 45 0.65 3.20 11.40
N LEU A 46 0.30 3.22 12.69
CA LEU A 46 -0.50 4.27 13.31
C LEU A 46 0.41 5.42 13.72
N LEU A 47 0.13 6.61 13.18
CA LEU A 47 0.82 7.85 13.54
C LEU A 47 0.11 8.54 14.71
N PRO A 48 0.83 9.30 15.57
CA PRO A 48 2.26 9.60 15.48
C PRO A 48 3.18 8.56 16.15
N ASP A 49 2.62 7.60 16.89
CA ASP A 49 3.39 6.70 17.78
C ASP A 49 4.13 5.56 17.05
N TRP A 50 4.01 5.48 15.72
CA TRP A 50 4.59 4.42 14.88
C TRP A 50 4.16 2.99 15.27
N LYS A 51 3.06 2.85 16.01
CA LYS A 51 2.55 1.56 16.46
C LYS A 51 2.09 0.73 15.26
N GLU A 52 2.44 -0.55 15.24
CA GLU A 52 1.95 -1.48 14.23
C GLU A 52 0.44 -1.71 14.41
N GLY A 53 -0.30 -1.50 13.32
CA GLY A 53 -1.70 -1.84 13.18
C GLY A 53 -1.87 -3.23 12.57
N ASP A 54 -2.77 -3.34 11.60
CA ASP A 54 -3.00 -4.58 10.86
C ASP A 54 -1.82 -4.94 9.94
N ARG A 55 -1.63 -6.24 9.74
CA ARG A 55 -0.54 -6.80 8.94
C ARG A 55 -1.06 -7.90 8.03
N ASP A 56 -0.65 -7.85 6.77
CA ASP A 56 -0.87 -8.90 5.78
C ASP A 56 0.46 -9.50 5.33
N THR A 57 0.44 -10.80 5.03
CA THR A 57 1.60 -11.51 4.50
C THR A 57 1.28 -12.01 3.10
N PHE A 58 2.19 -11.74 2.16
CA PHE A 58 2.08 -12.16 0.78
C PHE A 58 3.30 -12.95 0.38
N ILE A 59 3.09 -14.03 -0.38
CA ILE A 59 4.17 -14.81 -0.97
C ILE A 59 4.25 -14.43 -2.44
N ALA A 60 5.44 -14.07 -2.90
CA ALA A 60 5.71 -13.78 -4.30
C ALA A 60 5.49 -15.06 -5.12
N THR A 61 4.54 -15.01 -6.06
CA THR A 61 4.22 -16.12 -6.97
C THR A 61 4.82 -15.93 -8.35
N LYS A 62 5.50 -14.80 -8.58
CA LYS A 62 6.11 -14.46 -9.85
C LYS A 62 7.45 -13.76 -9.63
N GLU A 63 8.47 -14.19 -10.35
CA GLU A 63 9.76 -13.51 -10.36
C GLU A 63 9.62 -12.07 -10.86
N GLY A 64 10.36 -11.17 -10.23
CA GLY A 64 10.41 -9.77 -10.64
C GLY A 64 9.15 -8.96 -10.35
N LYS A 65 8.07 -9.54 -9.79
CA LYS A 65 6.78 -8.86 -9.65
C LYS A 65 6.01 -9.28 -8.39
N PHE A 66 5.29 -8.34 -7.81
CA PHE A 66 4.25 -8.63 -6.82
C PHE A 66 3.10 -7.64 -6.96
N SER A 67 1.91 -8.05 -6.54
CA SER A 67 0.73 -7.20 -6.52
C SER A 67 -0.08 -7.49 -5.28
N PHE A 68 -0.74 -6.47 -4.74
CA PHE A 68 -1.69 -6.64 -3.65
C PHE A 68 -2.85 -5.67 -3.79
N CYS A 69 -3.98 -6.05 -3.20
CA CYS A 69 -5.23 -5.33 -3.26
C CYS A 69 -5.87 -5.40 -1.87
N LYS A 70 -6.05 -4.26 -1.21
CA LYS A 70 -6.50 -4.20 0.19
C LYS A 70 -7.50 -3.07 0.36
N GLN A 71 -8.53 -3.30 1.18
CA GLN A 71 -9.47 -2.26 1.58
C GLN A 71 -8.80 -1.27 2.54
N THR A 72 -9.05 0.01 2.31
CA THR A 72 -8.78 1.07 3.29
C THR A 72 -9.94 2.05 3.24
N ASP A 73 -10.32 2.55 4.40
CA ASP A 73 -11.37 3.55 4.61
C ASP A 73 -10.84 4.99 4.60
N GLU A 74 -9.54 5.16 4.88
CA GLU A 74 -8.86 6.44 4.93
C GLU A 74 -7.44 6.36 4.36
N THR A 75 -6.74 7.49 4.38
CA THR A 75 -5.32 7.55 4.01
C THR A 75 -4.47 6.97 5.14
N LYS A 76 -3.73 5.89 4.87
CA LYS A 76 -2.93 5.19 5.88
C LYS A 76 -1.47 5.07 5.47
N LEU A 77 -0.58 5.06 6.45
CA LEU A 77 0.85 4.80 6.27
C LEU A 77 1.10 3.30 6.30
N TYR A 78 1.71 2.77 5.26
CA TYR A 78 2.07 1.37 5.16
C TYR A 78 3.58 1.20 4.96
N ILE A 79 4.10 0.09 5.45
CA ILE A 79 5.45 -0.39 5.17
C ILE A 79 5.37 -1.81 4.63
N ILE A 80 5.99 -2.07 3.48
CA ILE A 80 6.23 -3.43 2.99
C ILE A 80 7.63 -3.84 3.38
N THR A 81 7.76 -4.92 4.14
CA THR A 81 9.06 -5.50 4.50
C THR A 81 9.31 -6.77 3.70
N TYR A 82 10.41 -6.80 2.97
CA TYR A 82 10.83 -7.94 2.15
C TYR A 82 11.65 -8.98 2.94
N HIS A 83 11.30 -10.26 2.79
CA HIS A 83 11.96 -11.41 3.39
C HIS A 83 12.27 -12.48 2.32
N PRO A 84 13.54 -12.67 1.95
CA PRO A 84 13.93 -13.69 0.98
C PRO A 84 13.67 -15.10 1.52
N SER A 85 13.29 -16.01 0.62
CA SER A 85 12.99 -17.40 0.95
C SER A 85 14.21 -18.32 0.92
N GLN A 86 15.18 -18.03 0.05
CA GLN A 86 16.33 -18.91 -0.23
C GLN A 86 17.69 -18.36 0.19
N THR A 87 17.75 -17.09 0.60
CA THR A 87 19.01 -16.42 0.94
C THR A 87 18.90 -15.76 2.30
N GLU A 88 20.03 -15.65 3.01
CA GLU A 88 20.04 -14.87 4.24
C GLU A 88 19.75 -13.39 3.93
N PRO A 89 18.98 -12.73 4.79
CA PRO A 89 18.87 -11.29 4.76
C PRO A 89 20.26 -10.59 4.81
N LEU A 90 20.69 -9.91 3.73
CA LEU A 90 21.59 -8.74 3.78
C LEU A 90 21.41 -7.94 5.08
N ARG A 91 22.46 -7.88 5.90
CA ARG A 91 22.44 -7.41 7.30
C ARG A 91 22.16 -5.90 7.47
N TYR A 92 22.44 -5.09 6.45
CA TYR A 92 22.44 -3.62 6.58
C TYR A 92 21.46 -2.91 5.63
N CYS A 93 20.78 -3.63 4.76
CA CYS A 93 19.77 -3.03 3.89
C CYS A 93 18.46 -2.92 4.67
N ASN A 94 18.02 -1.69 4.94
CA ASN A 94 16.65 -1.43 5.36
C ASN A 94 15.73 -2.06 4.29
N ARG A 95 14.78 -2.92 4.67
CA ARG A 95 13.96 -3.70 3.70
C ARG A 95 12.52 -3.22 3.62
N GLY A 96 12.24 -2.12 4.31
CA GLY A 96 10.94 -1.48 4.37
C GLY A 96 10.79 -0.49 3.23
N PHE A 97 9.82 -0.72 2.36
CA PHE A 97 9.30 0.29 1.45
C PHE A 97 8.13 0.99 2.12
N VAL A 98 8.29 2.30 2.38
CA VAL A 98 7.25 3.13 3.00
C VAL A 98 6.39 3.82 1.93
N PHE A 99 5.09 3.84 2.13
CA PHE A 99 4.14 4.55 1.27
C PHE A 99 2.83 4.88 2.00
N TYR A 100 2.10 5.86 1.48
CA TYR A 100 0.73 6.15 1.87
C TYR A 100 -0.21 5.59 0.81
N ALA A 101 -1.38 5.10 1.23
CA ALA A 101 -2.44 4.70 0.30
C ALA A 101 -3.79 5.20 0.77
N ARG A 102 -4.62 5.62 -0.19
CA ARG A 102 -5.99 6.09 0.01
C ARG A 102 -6.98 5.12 -0.63
N PRO A 103 -8.27 5.18 -0.24
CA PRO A 103 -9.28 4.35 -0.86
C PRO A 103 -9.30 4.58 -2.39
N GLY A 104 -9.18 3.48 -3.17
CA GLY A 104 -9.19 3.52 -4.63
C GLY A 104 -7.87 3.88 -5.32
N ASP A 105 -6.78 4.15 -4.58
CA ASP A 105 -5.49 4.40 -5.22
C ASP A 105 -5.01 3.15 -6.00
N HIS A 106 -4.51 3.34 -7.22
CA HIS A 106 -3.79 2.32 -7.96
C HIS A 106 -2.35 2.76 -8.15
N LEU A 107 -1.45 2.17 -7.37
CA LEU A 107 -0.04 2.47 -7.39
C LEU A 107 0.69 1.49 -8.30
N LYS A 108 1.63 2.00 -9.10
CA LYS A 108 2.66 1.18 -9.72
C LYS A 108 3.98 1.48 -9.04
N VAL A 109 4.73 0.43 -8.74
CA VAL A 109 5.96 0.53 -7.96
C VAL A 109 7.10 -0.13 -8.72
N LYS A 110 8.27 0.51 -8.78
CA LYS A 110 9.44 0.00 -9.53
C LYS A 110 10.72 0.11 -8.72
N GLY A 111 11.58 -0.89 -8.78
CA GLY A 111 12.90 -0.84 -8.13
C GLY A 111 13.59 -2.20 -8.00
N ASN A 112 14.42 -2.38 -6.97
CA ASN A 112 15.28 -3.54 -6.75
C ASN A 112 15.25 -3.94 -5.26
N VAL A 113 15.27 -5.24 -4.95
CA VAL A 113 15.40 -5.78 -3.58
C VAL A 113 16.64 -5.31 -2.81
N GLU A 114 17.73 -4.98 -3.50
CA GLU A 114 18.95 -4.41 -2.87
C GLU A 114 18.71 -3.00 -2.31
N PHE A 115 17.82 -2.24 -2.96
CA PHE A 115 17.45 -0.86 -2.60
C PHE A 115 15.95 -0.74 -2.35
N PHE A 116 15.37 -1.73 -1.65
CA PHE A 116 13.93 -1.81 -1.42
C PHE A 116 13.26 -0.58 -0.76
N PRO A 117 13.95 0.23 0.08
CA PRO A 117 13.37 1.47 0.59
C PRO A 117 13.19 2.53 -0.50
N ALA A 118 14.03 2.51 -1.53
CA ALA A 118 14.09 3.49 -2.60
C ALA A 118 13.19 3.10 -3.80
N MET A 119 12.21 2.22 -3.60
CA MET A 119 11.27 1.86 -4.66
C MET A 119 10.48 3.10 -5.10
N HIS A 120 10.49 3.34 -6.41
CA HIS A 120 9.80 4.45 -7.05
C HIS A 120 8.30 4.20 -7.10
N LYS A 121 7.51 5.27 -6.90
CA LYS A 121 6.06 5.24 -6.73
C LYS A 121 5.41 6.15 -7.77
N GLU A 122 4.49 5.60 -8.56
CA GLU A 122 3.66 6.32 -9.54
C GLU A 122 2.19 5.89 -9.37
N GLY A 123 1.24 6.74 -9.77
CA GLY A 123 -0.20 6.45 -9.66
C GLY A 123 -0.86 6.94 -8.37
N GLY A 124 -2.19 7.06 -8.39
CA GLY A 124 -2.98 7.48 -7.24
C GLY A 124 -2.56 8.87 -6.74
N MET A 125 -2.33 9.02 -5.44
CA MET A 125 -1.85 10.28 -4.88
C MET A 125 -0.47 10.71 -5.37
N TYR A 126 0.35 9.77 -5.82
CA TYR A 126 1.70 10.05 -6.27
C TYR A 126 1.74 10.75 -7.64
N ASP A 127 0.63 10.82 -8.38
CA ASP A 127 0.57 11.64 -9.59
C ASP A 127 0.36 13.14 -9.29
N ASP A 128 0.11 13.52 -8.03
CA ASP A 128 -0.01 14.94 -7.64
C ASP A 128 1.35 15.66 -7.77
N PRO A 129 1.46 16.70 -8.62
CA PRO A 129 2.71 17.43 -8.81
C PRO A 129 3.28 18.09 -7.55
N ARG A 130 2.43 18.45 -6.58
CA ARG A 130 2.86 19.02 -5.30
C ARG A 130 3.55 17.98 -4.45
N LEU A 131 2.98 16.78 -4.38
CA LEU A 131 3.60 15.65 -3.67
C LEU A 131 4.91 15.25 -4.34
N GLN A 132 4.92 15.11 -5.67
CA GLN A 132 6.14 14.82 -6.44
C GLN A 132 7.25 15.83 -6.18
N ARG A 133 6.92 17.12 -6.09
CA ARG A 133 7.88 18.18 -5.74
C ARG A 133 8.45 17.99 -4.33
N ILE A 134 7.62 17.64 -3.35
CA ILE A 134 8.08 17.39 -1.97
C ILE A 134 9.02 16.18 -1.94
N LEU A 135 8.62 15.06 -2.56
CA LEU A 135 9.44 13.85 -2.61
C LEU A 135 10.80 14.10 -3.30
N THR A 136 10.79 14.83 -4.40
CA THR A 136 12.03 15.21 -5.11
C THR A 136 12.96 16.06 -4.22
N LEU A 137 12.40 16.97 -3.43
CA LEU A 137 13.17 17.79 -2.50
C LEU A 137 13.75 16.96 -1.35
N GLU A 138 12.97 16.05 -0.78
CA GLU A 138 13.45 15.13 0.27
C GLU A 138 14.61 14.26 -0.22
N ASP A 139 14.49 13.67 -1.42
CA ASP A 139 15.55 12.88 -2.04
C ASP A 139 16.82 13.72 -2.31
N SER A 140 16.65 15.00 -2.70
CA SER A 140 17.77 15.92 -2.91
C SER A 140 18.51 16.27 -1.62
N ILE A 141 17.80 16.40 -0.50
CA ILE A 141 18.41 16.67 0.82
C ILE A 141 19.20 15.45 1.30
N GLY A 142 18.65 14.24 1.14
CA GLY A 142 19.37 13.00 1.42
C GLY A 142 20.64 12.83 0.56
N SER A 143 20.60 13.32 -0.68
CA SER A 143 21.76 13.33 -1.57
C SER A 143 22.85 14.29 -1.10
N VAL A 144 22.49 15.51 -0.66
CA VAL A 144 23.46 16.51 -0.16
C VAL A 144 24.12 16.06 1.16
N HIS A 145 23.38 15.37 2.03
CA HIS A 145 23.94 14.87 3.30
C HIS A 145 25.01 13.78 3.11
N ASN A 146 25.04 13.11 1.96
CA ASN A 146 26.08 12.12 1.62
C ASN A 146 27.35 12.75 1.00
N PHE A 147 27.39 14.08 0.83
CA PHE A 147 28.54 14.82 0.29
C PHE A 147 29.21 15.77 1.30
N VAL A 148 28.83 15.71 2.59
CA VAL A 148 29.45 16.50 3.67
C VAL A 148 30.12 15.59 4.68
#